data_AF-A0A8C5NAW3-F1
#
_entry.id   AF-A0A8C5NAW3-F1
#
_cell.length_a   1.000
_cell.length_b   1.000
_cell.length_c   1.000
_cell.angle_alpha   90.00
_cell.angle_beta   90.00
_cell.angle_gamma   90.00
#
_symmetry.space_group_name_H-M   'P 1'
#
loop_
_entity.id
_entity.type
_entity.pdbx_description
1 polymer ?
#
loop_
_entity_poly.entity_id
_entity_poly.type
_entity_poly.pdbx_seq_one_letter_code
_entity_poly.pdbx_strand_id
1 'polypeptide(L)'
;ISLVIALTLTVPLGVPVPHFGNLIFQTYAAIDCFLIQLWKHSEQNIKEPAHQYLNKRHSLALNVYTSAVQSNQQDLTTERKTAQWREPFSLYSSLSEAIQILRHSQVTCHTTNYKTDTITPLNLNITNQQVRFSTFILGLNESNLTSNVTCFEVYSCFSADVTQYSTIKLKKQVLIPPYELFKVTDIRVRTHDCERSYTLRSNMNCVYDKERSIFNKTVIYSNYF
;
A
#
# COMPACT_ATOMS: atom_id res chain seq x y z
N ILE A 1 -24.84 4.16 14.46
CA ILE A 1 -25.65 3.33 13.54
C ILE A 1 -24.67 2.45 12.78
N SER A 2 -24.37 1.28 13.35
CA SER A 2 -23.45 0.29 12.77
C SER A 2 -24.29 -0.67 11.94
N LEU A 3 -24.06 -0.72 10.63
CA LEU A 3 -24.72 -1.68 9.76
C LEU A 3 -23.92 -2.99 9.81
N VAL A 4 -24.32 -3.88 10.71
CA VAL A 4 -23.93 -5.29 10.67
C VAL A 4 -24.73 -5.92 9.53
N ILE A 5 -24.09 -6.17 8.39
CA ILE A 5 -24.70 -6.96 7.32
C ILE A 5 -24.64 -8.43 7.79
N ALA A 6 -25.74 -8.88 8.39
CA ALA A 6 -25.98 -10.30 8.59
C ALA A 6 -26.33 -10.92 7.23
N LEU A 7 -25.36 -11.56 6.58
CA LEU A 7 -25.62 -12.46 5.46
C LEU A 7 -26.15 -13.79 6.05
N THR A 8 -27.47 -13.88 6.20
CA THR A 8 -28.14 -15.16 6.41
C THR A 8 -28.10 -15.95 5.11
N LEU A 9 -27.10 -16.82 4.97
CA LEU A 9 -27.10 -17.88 3.95
C LEU A 9 -27.98 -19.01 4.48
N THR A 10 -29.23 -19.08 4.02
CA THR A 10 -30.00 -20.32 4.08
C THR A 10 -29.38 -21.29 3.06
N VAL A 11 -28.51 -22.18 3.54
CA VAL A 11 -28.00 -23.30 2.75
C VAL A 11 -29.07 -24.41 2.80
N PRO A 12 -29.55 -24.94 1.67
CA PRO A 12 -30.42 -26.11 1.68
C PRO A 12 -29.65 -27.30 2.27
N LEU A 13 -30.29 -28.02 3.19
CA LEU A 13 -29.76 -29.23 3.83
C LEU A 13 -29.35 -30.24 2.76
N GLY A 14 -28.06 -30.58 2.70
CA GLY A 14 -27.60 -31.81 2.03
C GLY A 14 -26.44 -31.73 1.04
N VAL A 15 -25.68 -30.64 0.93
CA VAL A 15 -24.48 -30.61 0.07
C VAL A 15 -23.22 -30.33 0.89
N PRO A 16 -22.15 -31.16 0.80
CA PRO A 16 -20.89 -30.89 1.51
C PRO A 16 -20.27 -29.62 0.92
N VAL A 17 -20.18 -28.56 1.73
CA VAL A 17 -19.46 -27.34 1.35
C VAL A 17 -17.96 -27.64 1.37
N PRO A 18 -17.21 -27.42 0.27
CA PRO A 18 -15.78 -27.66 0.26
C PRO A 18 -15.07 -26.70 1.24
N HIS A 19 -14.04 -27.20 1.92
CA HIS A 19 -13.19 -26.56 2.95
C HIS A 19 -12.59 -25.16 2.62
N PHE A 20 -12.88 -24.55 1.46
CA PHE A 20 -12.31 -23.29 0.99
C PHE A 20 -12.88 -22.04 1.69
N GLY A 21 -14.16 -22.03 2.08
CA GLY A 21 -14.79 -20.85 2.69
C GLY A 21 -14.22 -20.50 4.07
N ASN A 22 -13.89 -21.52 4.86
CA ASN A 22 -13.33 -21.33 6.21
C ASN A 22 -11.92 -20.74 6.17
N LEU A 23 -11.10 -21.12 5.20
CA LEU A 23 -9.72 -20.63 5.10
C LEU A 23 -9.69 -19.15 4.75
N ILE A 24 -10.53 -18.71 3.81
CA ILE A 24 -10.66 -17.30 3.42
C ILE A 24 -11.19 -16.46 4.59
N PHE A 25 -12.22 -16.94 5.29
CA PHE A 25 -12.76 -16.22 6.44
C PHE A 25 -11.73 -16.11 7.59
N GLN A 26 -10.97 -17.18 7.84
CA GLN A 26 -9.90 -17.19 8.85
C GLN A 26 -8.75 -16.23 8.49
N THR A 27 -8.36 -16.13 7.22
CA THR A 27 -7.32 -15.19 6.80
C THR A 27 -7.77 -13.74 6.93
N TYR A 28 -9.01 -13.40 6.53
CA TYR A 28 -9.57 -12.06 6.75
C TYR A 28 -9.67 -11.72 8.24
N ALA A 29 -10.20 -12.63 9.06
CA ALA A 29 -10.30 -12.44 10.51
C ALA A 29 -8.93 -12.29 11.19
N ALA A 30 -7.89 -12.99 10.70
CA ALA A 30 -6.53 -12.86 11.22
C ALA A 30 -5.88 -11.52 10.83
N ILE A 31 -6.11 -11.05 9.59
CA ILE A 31 -5.67 -9.71 9.14
C ILE A 31 -6.31 -8.62 9.99
N ASP A 32 -7.62 -8.73 10.25
CA ASP A 32 -8.34 -7.79 11.10
C ASP A 32 -7.81 -7.82 12.54
N CYS A 33 -7.53 -9.01 13.11
CA CYS A 33 -6.93 -9.13 14.44
C CYS A 33 -5.54 -8.47 14.53
N PHE A 34 -4.69 -8.68 13.53
CA PHE A 34 -3.35 -8.08 13.47
C PHE A 34 -3.45 -6.54 13.42
N LEU A 35 -4.31 -5.99 12.56
CA LEU A 35 -4.52 -4.55 12.48
C LEU A 35 -5.09 -3.98 13.76
N ILE A 36 -6.02 -4.67 14.43
CA ILE A 36 -6.55 -4.25 15.73
C ILE A 36 -5.45 -4.19 16.79
N GLN A 37 -4.51 -5.14 16.79
CA GLN A 37 -3.37 -5.12 17.72
C GLN A 37 -2.43 -3.95 17.45
N LEU A 38 -2.06 -3.72 16.18
CA LEU A 38 -1.25 -2.56 15.79
C LEU A 38 -1.95 -1.26 16.17
N TRP A 39 -3.24 -1.14 15.89
CA TRP A 39 -4.04 0.04 16.22
C TRP A 39 -4.01 0.34 17.72
N LYS A 40 -4.30 -0.66 18.57
CA LYS A 40 -4.26 -0.50 20.03
C LYS A 40 -2.88 -0.08 20.53
N HIS A 41 -1.82 -0.66 19.96
CA HIS A 41 -0.45 -0.31 20.32
C HIS A 41 -0.11 1.14 19.91
N SER A 42 -0.47 1.52 18.68
CA SER A 42 -0.22 2.87 18.16
C SER A 42 -1.00 3.93 18.94
N GLU A 43 -2.27 3.69 19.32
CA GLU A 43 -3.07 4.62 20.11
C GLU A 43 -2.42 5.01 21.43
N GLN A 44 -1.74 4.07 22.10
CA GLN A 44 -1.08 4.31 23.38
C GLN A 44 0.17 5.17 23.27
N ASN A 45 0.82 5.20 22.10
CA ASN A 45 2.15 5.78 21.90
C ASN A 45 2.15 6.98 20.95
N ILE A 46 0.98 7.37 20.44
CA ILE A 46 0.92 8.39 19.41
C ILE A 46 1.15 9.80 19.93
N LYS A 47 2.02 10.52 19.24
CA LYS A 47 2.32 11.93 19.53
C LYS A 47 1.27 12.84 18.92
N GLU A 48 1.17 14.04 19.45
CA GLU A 48 0.34 15.09 18.84
C GLU A 48 0.81 15.37 17.40
N PRO A 49 -0.12 15.56 16.45
CA PRO A 49 0.22 15.87 15.07
C PRO A 49 0.98 17.20 14.96
N ALA A 50 2.07 17.22 14.19
CA ALA A 50 2.85 18.44 14.00
C ALA A 50 2.37 19.35 12.86
N HIS A 51 1.68 18.79 11.87
CA HIS A 51 1.17 19.55 10.73
C HIS A 51 -0.23 20.10 11.03
N GLN A 52 -0.46 21.36 10.64
CA GLN A 52 -1.76 22.01 10.74
C GLN A 52 -2.81 21.17 9.98
N TYR A 53 -4.00 21.01 10.58
CA TYR A 53 -5.13 20.21 10.08
C TYR A 53 -4.98 18.69 10.14
N LEU A 54 -3.80 18.17 10.46
CA LEU A 54 -3.62 16.75 10.74
C LEU A 54 -4.14 16.48 12.16
N ASN A 55 -5.02 15.48 12.30
CA ASN A 55 -5.60 15.11 13.60
C ASN A 55 -5.03 13.76 14.08
N LYS A 56 -5.37 13.35 15.31
CA LYS A 56 -4.88 12.09 15.89
C LYS A 56 -5.20 10.86 15.03
N ARG A 57 -6.36 10.83 14.37
CA ARG A 57 -6.76 9.73 13.48
C ARG A 57 -5.83 9.62 12.27
N HIS A 58 -5.46 10.76 11.67
CA HIS A 58 -4.53 10.79 10.54
C HIS A 58 -3.13 10.31 10.96
N SER A 59 -2.61 10.82 12.08
CA SER A 59 -1.33 10.36 12.63
C SER A 59 -1.37 8.85 12.89
N LEU A 60 -2.49 8.36 13.45
CA LEU A 60 -2.65 6.95 13.81
C LEU A 60 -2.69 6.06 12.59
N ALA A 61 -3.40 6.46 11.55
CA ALA A 61 -3.43 5.76 10.28
C ALA A 61 -2.01 5.61 9.67
N LEU A 62 -1.24 6.70 9.62
CA LEU A 62 0.15 6.67 9.14
C LEU A 62 1.05 5.76 9.99
N ASN A 63 0.90 5.83 11.32
CA ASN A 63 1.68 5.03 12.25
C ASN A 63 1.36 3.52 12.14
N VAL A 64 0.07 3.15 12.07
CA VAL A 64 -0.38 1.77 11.90
C VAL A 64 0.10 1.22 10.56
N TYR A 65 -0.07 1.99 9.48
CA TYR A 65 0.33 1.58 8.14
C TYR A 65 1.84 1.31 8.06
N THR A 66 2.67 2.23 8.54
CA THR A 66 4.14 2.06 8.54
C THR A 66 4.60 0.90 9.44
N SER A 67 3.92 0.67 10.57
CA SER A 67 4.18 -0.49 11.43
C SER A 67 3.86 -1.81 10.73
N ALA A 68 2.73 -1.87 10.01
CA ALA A 68 2.37 -3.04 9.22
C ALA A 68 3.42 -3.31 8.12
N VAL A 69 3.93 -2.26 7.45
CA VAL A 69 4.98 -2.38 6.42
C VAL A 69 6.24 -2.99 7.05
N GLN A 70 6.64 -2.48 8.20
CA GLN A 70 7.82 -2.95 8.92
C GLN A 70 7.70 -4.42 9.35
N SER A 71 6.55 -4.82 9.90
CA SER A 71 6.31 -6.20 10.30
C SER A 71 6.33 -7.15 9.09
N ASN A 72 5.74 -6.76 7.97
CA ASN A 72 5.71 -7.59 6.76
C ASN A 72 7.08 -7.72 6.10
N GLN A 73 7.96 -6.70 6.22
CA GLN A 73 9.35 -6.81 5.80
C GLN A 73 10.18 -7.74 6.70
N GLN A 74 9.83 -7.86 7.98
CA GLN A 74 10.52 -8.75 8.93
C GLN A 74 10.05 -10.21 8.83
N ASP A 75 8.80 -10.46 8.46
CA ASP A 75 8.20 -11.81 8.36
C ASP A 75 8.53 -12.55 7.04
N LEU A 76 9.43 -12.00 6.21
CA LEU A 76 9.95 -12.64 4.99
C LEU A 76 10.67 -13.99 5.24
N THR A 77 10.80 -14.43 6.50
CA THR A 77 11.35 -15.73 6.90
C THR A 77 10.30 -16.83 7.07
N THR A 78 9.00 -16.52 7.01
CA THR A 78 7.94 -17.50 7.31
C THR A 78 6.92 -17.56 6.17
N GLU A 79 6.66 -18.79 5.66
CA GLU A 79 5.76 -19.09 4.53
C GLU A 79 4.27 -18.79 4.82
N ARG A 80 3.90 -17.52 5.07
CA ARG A 80 2.50 -17.10 5.06
C ARG A 80 2.10 -16.76 3.64
N LYS A 81 1.38 -17.70 3.00
CA LYS A 81 0.72 -17.48 1.71
C LYS A 81 -0.03 -16.15 1.73
N THR A 82 0.45 -15.25 0.87
CA THR A 82 -0.04 -13.91 0.55
C THR A 82 -1.55 -13.86 0.39
N ALA A 83 -2.26 -13.59 1.49
CA ALA A 83 -3.59 -13.01 1.39
C ALA A 83 -3.38 -11.55 1.02
N GLN A 84 -3.93 -11.14 -0.13
CA GLN A 84 -3.92 -9.75 -0.58
C GLN A 84 -4.60 -8.88 0.48
N TRP A 85 -3.79 -8.22 1.29
CA TRP A 85 -4.19 -7.24 2.27
C TRP A 85 -4.78 -6.06 1.53
N ARG A 86 -5.98 -5.70 1.95
CA ARG A 86 -6.64 -4.47 1.54
C ARG A 86 -6.87 -3.67 2.80
N GLU A 87 -6.46 -2.41 2.78
CA GLU A 87 -6.76 -1.49 3.86
C GLU A 87 -8.27 -1.53 4.14
N PRO A 88 -8.69 -1.69 5.41
CA PRO A 88 -10.06 -1.40 5.78
C PRO A 88 -10.41 0.01 5.30
N PHE A 89 -11.66 0.22 4.85
CA PHE A 89 -12.09 1.50 4.28
C PHE A 89 -11.77 2.72 5.18
N SER A 90 -11.86 2.54 6.51
CA SER A 90 -11.51 3.56 7.49
C SER A 90 -10.01 3.94 7.47
N LEU A 91 -9.13 2.95 7.32
CA LEU A 91 -7.68 3.18 7.20
C LEU A 91 -7.38 3.86 5.86
N TYR A 92 -7.96 3.37 4.76
CA TYR A 92 -7.81 3.98 3.44
C TYR A 92 -8.23 5.45 3.42
N SER A 93 -9.42 5.77 3.96
CA SER A 93 -9.93 7.15 4.03
C SER A 93 -9.00 8.04 4.84
N SER A 94 -8.58 7.56 6.02
CA SER A 94 -7.71 8.32 6.92
C SER A 94 -6.32 8.56 6.31
N LEU A 95 -5.75 7.57 5.62
CA LEU A 95 -4.48 7.72 4.89
C LEU A 95 -4.62 8.70 3.71
N SER A 96 -5.72 8.61 2.95
CA SER A 96 -5.98 9.51 1.84
C SER A 96 -6.08 10.97 2.29
N GLU A 97 -6.85 11.24 3.34
CA GLU A 97 -6.98 12.57 3.95
C GLU A 97 -5.64 13.05 4.51
N ALA A 98 -4.90 12.18 5.21
CA ALA A 98 -3.59 12.51 5.77
C ALA A 98 -2.59 12.95 4.69
N ILE A 99 -2.48 12.21 3.58
CA ILE A 99 -1.59 12.55 2.48
C ILE A 99 -2.01 13.87 1.82
N GLN A 100 -3.31 14.09 1.60
CA GLN A 100 -3.80 15.35 1.03
C GLN A 100 -3.43 16.54 1.91
N ILE A 101 -3.62 16.44 3.24
CA ILE A 101 -3.21 17.46 4.20
C ILE A 101 -1.70 17.70 4.17
N LEU A 102 -0.90 16.64 4.22
CA LEU A 102 0.56 16.76 4.20
C LEU A 102 1.04 17.39 2.89
N ARG A 103 0.48 17.01 1.75
CA ARG A 103 0.79 17.59 0.44
C ARG A 103 0.50 19.09 0.37
N HIS A 104 -0.53 19.59 1.06
CA HIS A 104 -0.76 21.04 1.13
C HIS A 104 0.42 21.80 1.76
N SER A 105 1.11 21.18 2.73
CA SER A 105 2.34 21.73 3.32
C SER A 105 3.62 21.35 2.55
N GLN A 106 3.58 20.25 1.79
CA GLN A 106 4.71 19.69 1.03
C GLN A 106 4.44 19.81 -0.48
N VAL A 107 4.51 21.03 -0.99
CA VAL A 107 4.03 21.36 -2.35
C VAL A 107 4.87 20.77 -3.50
N THR A 108 6.06 20.23 -3.21
CA THR A 108 6.97 19.66 -4.20
C THR A 108 6.72 18.17 -4.40
N CYS A 109 6.85 17.68 -5.64
CA CYS A 109 6.85 16.24 -5.90
C CYS A 109 8.07 15.56 -5.25
N HIS A 110 7.90 14.31 -4.84
CA HIS A 110 8.93 13.51 -4.19
C HIS A 110 9.50 12.47 -5.15
N THR A 111 10.79 12.19 -5.00
CA THR A 111 11.44 11.02 -5.61
C THR A 111 11.71 10.00 -4.52
N THR A 112 11.32 8.75 -4.75
CA THR A 112 11.55 7.66 -3.81
C THR A 112 11.78 6.34 -4.52
N ASN A 113 12.35 5.38 -3.79
CA ASN A 113 12.58 4.03 -4.27
C ASN A 113 11.64 3.06 -3.57
N TYR A 114 11.07 2.13 -4.32
CA TYR A 114 10.29 1.01 -3.80
C TYR A 114 10.80 -0.29 -4.40
N LYS A 115 11.04 -1.29 -3.55
CA LYS A 115 11.51 -2.63 -3.94
C LYS A 115 10.49 -3.67 -3.51
N THR A 116 10.22 -4.64 -4.38
CA THR A 116 9.32 -5.75 -4.09
C THR A 116 9.84 -7.04 -4.70
N ASP A 117 9.63 -8.17 -4.02
CA ASP A 117 9.96 -9.51 -4.51
C ASP A 117 9.00 -10.01 -5.60
N THR A 118 7.93 -9.25 -5.87
CA THR A 118 6.94 -9.60 -6.88
C THR A 118 7.49 -9.42 -8.28
N ILE A 119 7.58 -10.52 -9.01
CA ILE A 119 7.63 -10.51 -10.47
C ILE A 119 6.17 -10.45 -10.93
N THR A 120 5.56 -9.25 -10.98
CA THR A 120 4.56 -9.05 -12.03
C THR A 120 5.39 -8.80 -13.28
N PRO A 121 5.40 -9.71 -14.28
CA PRO A 121 5.94 -9.37 -15.58
C PRO A 121 4.97 -8.36 -16.19
N LEU A 122 5.12 -7.10 -15.76
CA LEU A 122 4.75 -5.97 -16.58
C LEU A 122 5.48 -6.22 -17.90
N ASN A 123 4.69 -6.55 -18.93
CA ASN A 123 5.19 -6.99 -20.23
C ASN A 123 6.24 -5.99 -20.72
N LEU A 124 7.25 -6.46 -21.45
CA LEU A 124 8.34 -5.62 -21.98
C LEU A 124 7.84 -4.41 -22.80
N ASN A 125 6.57 -4.41 -23.20
CA ASN A 125 5.96 -3.42 -24.08
C ASN A 125 5.10 -2.36 -23.36
N ILE A 126 5.32 -2.13 -22.06
CA ILE A 126 4.57 -1.11 -21.30
C ILE A 126 5.24 0.26 -21.26
N THR A 127 6.37 0.44 -21.93
CA THR A 127 6.99 1.77 -22.04
C THR A 127 5.96 2.75 -22.58
N ASN A 128 5.86 3.93 -21.97
CA ASN A 128 4.83 4.95 -22.21
C ASN A 128 3.38 4.60 -21.80
N GLN A 129 3.10 3.41 -21.26
CA GLN A 129 1.79 3.09 -20.71
C GLN A 129 1.57 3.74 -19.34
N GLN A 130 0.28 3.86 -18.98
CA GLN A 130 -0.13 4.35 -17.67
C GLN A 130 -0.31 3.20 -16.69
N VAL A 131 0.28 3.35 -15.51
CA VAL A 131 0.21 2.39 -14.42
C VAL A 131 -0.25 3.08 -13.13
N ARG A 132 -0.79 2.30 -12.20
CA ARG A 132 -1.02 2.74 -10.81
C ARG A 132 -0.73 1.60 -9.85
N PHE A 133 -0.44 1.94 -8.61
CA PHE A 133 -0.38 0.95 -7.54
C PHE A 133 -1.80 0.56 -7.08
N SER A 134 -1.99 -0.69 -6.67
CA SER A 134 -3.28 -1.18 -6.16
C SER A 134 -3.61 -0.68 -4.76
N THR A 135 -2.57 -0.37 -3.98
CA THR A 135 -2.58 -0.01 -2.56
C THR A 135 -1.63 1.16 -2.34
N PHE A 136 -1.61 1.74 -1.14
CA PHE A 136 -0.57 2.69 -0.78
C PHE A 136 0.80 2.02 -0.89
N ILE A 137 1.83 2.79 -1.26
CA ILE A 137 3.21 2.30 -1.34
C ILE A 137 4.09 3.18 -0.46
N LEU A 138 4.78 2.56 0.50
CA LEU A 138 5.83 3.22 1.27
C LEU A 138 7.16 3.10 0.55
N GLY A 139 7.62 4.19 -0.05
CA GLY A 139 8.96 4.28 -0.63
C GLY A 139 10.00 4.59 0.45
N LEU A 140 11.11 3.85 0.41
CA LEU A 140 12.23 3.95 1.33
C LEU A 140 13.52 4.17 0.52
N ASN A 141 14.20 5.29 0.72
CA ASN A 141 15.47 5.58 0.02
C ASN A 141 16.64 4.68 0.46
N GLU A 142 16.49 3.98 1.59
CA GLU A 142 17.50 3.08 2.15
C GLU A 142 16.86 1.70 2.40
N SER A 143 16.70 0.87 1.36
CA SER A 143 16.20 -0.50 1.52
C SER A 143 17.28 -1.54 1.21
N ASN A 144 17.63 -2.34 2.22
CA ASN A 144 18.65 -3.40 2.19
C ASN A 144 18.17 -4.69 1.51
N LEU A 145 17.10 -4.64 0.71
CA LEU A 145 16.66 -5.81 -0.05
C LEU A 145 17.66 -6.08 -1.18
N THR A 146 18.33 -7.23 -1.09
CA THR A 146 19.35 -7.69 -2.03
C THR A 146 18.97 -9.05 -2.60
N SER A 147 18.82 -9.10 -3.93
CA SER A 147 18.56 -10.23 -4.84
C SER A 147 17.09 -10.57 -5.18
N ASN A 148 16.84 -10.79 -6.48
CA ASN A 148 15.56 -11.15 -7.13
C ASN A 148 14.35 -10.24 -6.85
N VAL A 149 14.59 -8.93 -6.72
CA VAL A 149 13.53 -7.93 -6.53
C VAL A 149 13.28 -7.09 -7.79
N THR A 150 12.03 -6.71 -7.98
CA THR A 150 11.62 -5.63 -8.87
C THR A 150 11.77 -4.29 -8.14
N CYS A 151 12.38 -3.32 -8.80
CA CYS A 151 12.61 -1.98 -8.27
C CYS A 151 11.81 -0.94 -9.04
N PHE A 152 11.35 0.08 -8.31
CA PHE A 152 10.64 1.23 -8.85
C PHE A 152 11.34 2.49 -8.36
N GLU A 153 11.86 3.28 -9.29
CA GLU A 153 12.20 4.68 -9.05
C GLU A 153 10.94 5.51 -9.38
N VAL A 154 10.34 6.12 -8.35
CA VAL A 154 9.05 6.79 -8.48
C VAL A 154 9.21 8.28 -8.21
N TYR A 155 8.86 9.09 -9.20
CA TYR A 155 8.63 10.52 -9.04
C TYR A 155 7.12 10.76 -8.92
N SER A 156 6.66 11.04 -7.71
CA SER A 156 5.24 11.19 -7.38
C SER A 156 4.94 12.61 -6.94
N CYS A 157 3.85 13.16 -7.45
CA CYS A 157 3.41 14.51 -7.11
C CYS A 157 2.21 14.52 -6.16
N PHE A 158 1.59 13.36 -5.89
CA PHE A 158 0.52 13.20 -4.89
C PHE A 158 0.99 12.48 -3.63
N SER A 159 2.25 12.05 -3.56
CA SER A 159 2.86 11.52 -2.34
C SER A 159 3.15 12.60 -1.30
N ALA A 160 3.45 12.15 -0.08
CA ALA A 160 3.93 12.98 1.00
C ALA A 160 5.04 12.28 1.78
N ASP A 161 5.98 13.06 2.33
CA ASP A 161 6.90 12.62 3.37
C ASP A 161 6.13 12.38 4.67
N VAL A 162 6.17 11.13 5.14
CA VAL A 162 5.49 10.64 6.35
C VAL A 162 6.47 10.25 7.45
N THR A 163 7.75 10.58 7.31
CA THR A 163 8.83 10.18 8.23
C THR A 163 8.49 10.52 9.69
N GLN A 164 7.88 11.68 9.93
CA GLN A 164 7.52 12.14 11.27
C GLN A 164 6.44 11.28 11.96
N TYR A 165 5.64 10.57 11.18
CA TYR A 165 4.51 9.76 11.67
C TYR A 165 4.81 8.25 11.66
N SER A 166 5.96 7.87 11.09
CA SER A 166 6.36 6.49 10.91
C SER A 166 6.95 5.86 12.16
N THR A 167 6.77 4.55 12.32
CA THR A 167 7.48 3.74 13.32
C THR A 167 8.84 3.26 12.83
N ILE A 168 9.08 3.30 11.52
CA ILE A 168 10.35 2.90 10.91
C ILE A 168 11.40 3.98 11.18
N LYS A 169 12.57 3.60 11.70
CA LYS A 169 13.66 4.53 12.08
C LYS A 169 14.46 5.10 10.90
N LEU A 170 14.04 4.83 9.67
CA LEU A 170 14.67 5.33 8.44
C LEU A 170 14.24 6.76 8.15
N LYS A 171 15.08 7.51 7.45
CA LYS A 171 14.77 8.87 7.00
C LYS A 171 14.13 8.84 5.60
N LYS A 172 13.41 9.91 5.26
CA LYS A 172 12.84 10.16 3.91
C LYS A 172 11.90 9.03 3.47
N GLN A 173 10.84 8.83 4.23
CA GLN A 173 9.80 7.86 3.94
C GLN A 173 8.66 8.56 3.20
N VAL A 174 8.44 8.15 1.96
CA VAL A 174 7.47 8.79 1.07
C VAL A 174 6.31 7.84 0.84
N LEU A 175 5.12 8.24 1.25
CA LEU A 175 3.90 7.45 1.05
C LEU A 175 3.21 7.88 -0.24
N ILE A 176 3.07 6.94 -1.18
CA ILE A 176 2.44 7.15 -2.48
C ILE A 176 0.99 6.64 -2.42
N PRO A 177 -0.01 7.46 -2.79
CA PRO A 177 -1.40 7.03 -2.81
C PRO A 177 -1.74 6.14 -4.02
N PRO A 178 -2.69 5.19 -3.88
CA PRO A 178 -3.08 4.27 -4.95
C PRO A 178 -3.89 4.90 -6.08
N TYR A 179 -4.38 6.13 -5.88
CA TYR A 179 -5.15 6.87 -6.88
C TYR A 179 -4.27 7.61 -7.88
N GLU A 180 -2.96 7.74 -7.67
CA GLU A 180 -2.05 8.43 -8.61
C GLU A 180 -1.73 7.54 -9.83
N LEU A 181 -1.79 8.15 -11.01
CA LEU A 181 -1.36 7.53 -12.27
C LEU A 181 0.08 7.93 -12.60
N PHE A 182 0.83 6.96 -13.08
CA PHE A 182 2.21 7.12 -13.49
C PHE A 182 2.39 6.71 -14.94
N LYS A 183 3.30 7.40 -15.64
CA LYS A 183 3.82 6.96 -16.93
C LYS A 183 5.10 6.16 -16.70
N VAL A 184 5.20 5.00 -17.35
CA VAL A 184 6.46 4.24 -17.40
C VAL A 184 7.38 4.91 -18.40
N THR A 185 8.52 5.39 -17.93
CA THR A 185 9.47 6.18 -18.74
C THR A 185 10.74 5.42 -19.08
N ASP A 186 11.12 4.44 -18.26
CA ASP A 186 12.30 3.61 -18.49
C ASP A 186 12.11 2.23 -17.87
N ILE A 187 12.71 1.22 -18.49
CA ILE A 187 12.69 -0.18 -18.03
C ILE A 187 14.10 -0.74 -18.20
N ARG A 188 14.71 -1.16 -17.09
CA ARG A 188 16.05 -1.77 -17.07
C ARG A 188 15.93 -3.20 -16.59
N VAL A 189 16.71 -4.10 -17.18
CA VAL A 189 16.74 -5.53 -16.83
C VAL A 189 18.13 -5.86 -16.30
N ARG A 190 18.20 -6.66 -15.22
CA ARG A 190 19.42 -7.12 -14.56
C ARG A 190 20.37 -5.98 -14.17
N THR A 191 19.90 -5.11 -13.28
CA THR A 191 20.75 -4.12 -12.61
C THR A 191 21.48 -4.76 -11.42
N HIS A 192 22.50 -4.08 -10.86
CA HIS A 192 23.29 -4.61 -9.73
C HIS A 192 22.42 -5.12 -8.57
N ASP A 193 21.34 -4.40 -8.24
CA ASP A 193 20.51 -4.67 -7.06
C ASP A 193 19.12 -5.24 -7.39
N CYS A 194 18.70 -5.23 -8.66
CA CYS A 194 17.33 -5.53 -9.07
C CYS A 194 17.29 -6.37 -10.36
N GLU A 195 16.45 -7.40 -10.38
CA GLU A 195 16.19 -8.20 -11.60
C GLU A 195 15.56 -7.33 -12.68
N ARG A 196 14.68 -6.42 -12.28
CA ARG A 196 14.06 -5.44 -13.16
C ARG A 196 13.82 -4.13 -12.44
N SER A 197 14.05 -3.02 -13.13
CA SER A 197 13.84 -1.67 -12.60
C SER A 197 12.94 -0.87 -13.54
N TYR A 198 11.95 -0.19 -12.97
CA TYR A 198 11.03 0.69 -13.68
C TYR A 198 11.19 2.13 -13.19
N THR A 199 11.24 3.08 -14.11
CA THR A 199 11.16 4.51 -13.77
C THR A 199 9.75 5.02 -14.03
N LEU A 200 9.07 5.43 -12.96
CA LEU A 200 7.70 5.93 -12.97
C LEU A 200 7.70 7.44 -12.75
N ARG A 201 7.04 8.18 -13.65
CA ARG A 201 6.84 9.62 -13.51
C ARG A 201 5.37 9.94 -13.37
N SER A 202 5.02 10.74 -12.35
CA SER A 202 3.67 11.28 -12.19
C SER A 202 3.24 11.99 -13.46
N ASN A 203 2.02 11.72 -13.90
CA ASN A 203 1.37 12.47 -14.97
C ASN A 203 0.34 13.48 -14.42
N MET A 204 0.34 13.72 -13.10
CA MET A 204 -0.59 14.61 -12.39
C MET A 204 -2.07 14.22 -12.54
N ASN A 205 -2.38 12.98 -12.93
CA ASN A 205 -3.75 12.47 -13.00
C ASN A 205 -4.05 11.56 -11.82
N CYS A 206 -5.25 11.70 -11.26
CA CYS A 206 -5.83 10.77 -10.30
C CYS A 206 -6.94 9.92 -10.94
N VAL A 207 -7.19 8.75 -10.37
CA VAL A 207 -8.40 7.96 -10.62
C VAL A 207 -9.40 8.27 -9.50
N TYR A 208 -10.53 8.88 -9.83
CA TYR A 208 -11.68 9.03 -8.92
C TYR A 208 -12.69 7.93 -9.25
N ASP A 209 -12.59 6.79 -8.57
CA ASP A 209 -13.41 5.62 -8.91
C ASP A 209 -14.75 5.66 -8.16
N LYS A 210 -15.76 6.31 -8.76
CA LYS A 210 -17.17 6.07 -8.37
C LYS A 210 -17.87 5.09 -9.32
N GLU A 211 -17.29 4.84 -10.49
CA GLU A 211 -17.75 3.83 -11.43
C GLU A 211 -16.55 3.18 -12.09
N ARG A 212 -16.48 1.85 -11.93
CA ARG A 212 -15.62 0.91 -12.66
C ARG A 212 -15.73 1.16 -14.18
N SER A 213 -15.06 2.18 -14.67
CA SER A 213 -15.07 2.55 -16.08
C SER A 213 -13.67 2.31 -16.65
N ILE A 214 -13.48 1.07 -17.09
CA ILE A 214 -13.05 0.77 -18.46
C ILE A 214 -11.92 1.68 -18.98
N PHE A 215 -10.75 1.62 -18.37
CA PHE A 215 -9.51 1.91 -19.09
C PHE A 215 -8.51 0.81 -18.79
N ASN A 216 -7.95 0.23 -19.85
CA ASN A 216 -6.85 -0.72 -19.86
C ASN A 216 -5.59 -0.11 -19.21
N LYS A 217 -5.61 0.10 -17.90
CA LYS A 217 -4.51 0.65 -17.12
C LYS A 217 -3.92 -0.47 -16.28
N THR A 218 -2.64 -0.72 -16.45
CA THR A 218 -1.95 -1.79 -15.73
C THR A 218 -1.87 -1.43 -14.25
N VAL A 219 -2.35 -2.33 -13.40
CA VAL A 219 -2.27 -2.19 -11.95
C VAL A 219 -1.04 -2.95 -11.46
N ILE A 220 -0.18 -2.26 -10.70
CA ILE A 220 0.96 -2.84 -10.01
C ILE A 220 0.48 -3.27 -8.63
N TYR A 221 0.61 -4.56 -8.33
CA TYR A 221 0.25 -5.14 -7.04
C TYR A 221 1.49 -5.21 -6.14
N SER A 222 1.30 -4.93 -4.85
CA SER A 222 2.31 -5.13 -3.80
C SER A 222 2.10 -6.51 -3.17
N ASN A 223 3.17 -7.21 -2.78
CA ASN A 223 3.10 -8.46 -1.99
C ASN A 223 3.15 -8.22 -0.49
N TYR A 224 3.68 -7.08 -0.06
CA TYR A 224 3.67 -6.70 1.34
C TYR A 224 2.25 -6.37 1.81
N PHE A 225 1.32 -6.22 0.86
CA PHE A 225 -0.07 -5.84 1.05
C PHE A 225 -0.95 -6.37 -0.08
#